data_AF-F7L1J7-F1
#
_entry.id   AF-F7L1J7-F1
#
_cell.length_a   1.000
_cell.length_b   1.000
_cell.length_c   1.000
_cell.angle_alpha   90.00
_cell.angle_beta   90.00
_cell.angle_gamma   90.00
#
_symmetry.space_group_name_H-M   'P 1'
#
loop_
_entity.id
_entity.type
_entity.pdbx_description
1 polymer ?
#
loop_
_entity_poly.entity_id
_entity_poly.type
_entity_poly.pdbx_seq_one_letter_code
_entity_poly.pdbx_strand_id
1 'polypeptide(L)'
;MSDWLLAGLGITLFIAGFNVGQDCKFQRGFFGRKKKYKYYVSCIYTAYKTIGHTSRIVSFNSEMTVKLLEDFIKEEIDKLKEKFKTEDVAFGVIDFKKLKD
;
A
#
# COMPACT_ATOMS: atom_id res chain seq x y z
N MET A 1 -40.87 39.10 -15.43
CA MET A 1 -40.74 37.74 -16.03
C MET A 1 -39.27 37.32 -16.14
N SER A 2 -38.45 37.65 -15.13
CA SER A 2 -36.99 37.47 -15.13
C SER A 2 -36.51 36.60 -13.95
N ASP A 3 -37.15 36.75 -12.78
CA ASP A 3 -36.67 36.14 -11.54
C ASP A 3 -36.97 34.65 -11.47
N TRP A 4 -38.09 34.20 -12.05
CA TRP A 4 -38.45 32.79 -12.14
C TRP A 4 -37.48 32.01 -13.05
N LEU A 5 -37.05 32.63 -14.15
CA LEU A 5 -36.13 32.01 -15.12
C LEU A 5 -34.71 31.95 -14.55
N LEU A 6 -34.30 32.98 -13.81
CA LEU A 6 -33.02 33.02 -13.10
C LEU A 6 -32.97 32.00 -11.95
N ALA A 7 -34.06 31.86 -11.19
CA ALA A 7 -34.19 30.86 -10.14
C ALA A 7 -34.19 29.42 -10.70
N GLY A 8 -34.87 29.21 -11.84
CA GLY A 8 -34.85 27.93 -12.56
C GLY A 8 -33.46 27.54 -13.08
N LEU A 9 -32.70 28.51 -13.61
CA LEU A 9 -31.29 28.34 -14.00
C LEU A 9 -30.41 27.98 -12.79
N GLY A 10 -30.60 28.64 -11.65
CA GLY A 10 -29.87 28.33 -10.42
C GLY A 10 -30.08 26.90 -9.93
N ILE A 11 -31.33 26.42 -9.92
CA ILE A 11 -31.69 25.06 -9.47
C ILE A 11 -31.15 24.01 -10.44
N THR A 12 -31.22 24.26 -11.75
CA THR A 12 -30.70 23.34 -12.76
C THR A 12 -29.17 23.24 -12.73
N LEU A 13 -28.44 24.35 -12.56
CA LEU A 13 -26.99 24.34 -12.33
C LEU A 13 -26.63 23.62 -11.03
N PHE A 14 -27.44 23.76 -9.97
CA PHE A 14 -27.21 23.07 -8.71
C PHE A 14 -27.37 21.55 -8.86
N ILE A 15 -28.44 21.08 -9.51
CA ILE A 15 -28.69 19.65 -9.76
C ILE A 15 -27.63 19.06 -10.70
N ALA A 16 -27.26 19.77 -11.77
CA ALA A 16 -26.20 19.35 -12.69
C ALA A 16 -24.83 19.29 -11.99
N GLY A 17 -24.50 20.29 -11.18
CA GLY A 17 -23.28 20.31 -10.36
C GLY A 17 -23.26 19.20 -9.30
N PHE A 18 -24.41 18.85 -8.71
CA PHE A 18 -24.53 17.77 -7.74
C PHE A 18 -24.35 16.39 -8.39
N ASN A 19 -24.95 16.17 -9.56
CA ASN A 19 -24.76 14.95 -10.36
C ASN A 19 -23.32 14.81 -10.87
N VAL A 20 -22.71 15.87 -11.40
CA VAL A 20 -21.30 15.87 -11.83
C VAL A 20 -20.36 15.65 -10.64
N GLY A 21 -20.66 16.22 -9.47
CA GLY A 21 -19.89 16.01 -8.24
C GLY A 21 -19.99 14.58 -7.67
N GLN A 22 -21.17 13.94 -7.77
CA GLN A 22 -21.34 12.52 -7.44
C GLN A 22 -20.66 11.62 -8.47
N ASP A 23 -20.76 11.92 -9.76
CA ASP A 23 -20.14 11.15 -10.83
C ASP A 23 -18.61 11.28 -10.81
N CYS A 24 -18.06 12.44 -10.45
CA CYS A 24 -16.63 12.61 -10.15
C CYS A 24 -16.18 11.84 -8.90
N LYS A 25 -17.04 11.69 -7.87
CA LYS A 25 -16.78 10.82 -6.71
C LYS A 25 -16.82 9.35 -7.11
N PHE A 26 -17.75 8.94 -7.98
CA PHE A 26 -17.85 7.58 -8.52
C PHE A 26 -16.68 7.23 -9.45
N GLN A 27 -16.29 8.15 -10.35
CA GLN A 27 -15.10 8.01 -11.19
C GLN A 27 -13.80 8.03 -10.38
N ARG A 28 -13.70 8.81 -9.29
CA ARG A 28 -12.60 8.69 -8.31
C ARG A 28 -12.64 7.37 -7.52
N GLY A 29 -13.80 6.75 -7.36
CA GLY A 29 -13.96 5.41 -6.79
C GLY A 29 -13.51 4.28 -7.73
N PHE A 30 -13.73 4.46 -9.04
CA PHE A 30 -13.34 3.49 -10.07
C PHE A 30 -11.87 3.62 -10.51
N PHE A 31 -11.31 4.84 -10.46
CA PHE A 31 -9.87 5.09 -10.49
C PHE A 31 -9.23 4.92 -9.10
N GLY A 32 -9.77 3.98 -8.32
CA GLY A 32 -9.38 3.70 -6.96
C GLY A 32 -7.87 3.50 -6.88
N ARG A 33 -7.18 4.36 -6.11
CA ARG A 33 -5.81 4.08 -5.67
C ARG A 33 -5.82 2.65 -5.16
N LYS A 34 -5.14 1.72 -5.85
CA LYS A 34 -4.93 0.35 -5.35
C LYS A 34 -4.45 0.52 -3.91
N LYS A 35 -5.23 0.05 -2.93
CA LYS A 35 -4.88 0.17 -1.51
C LYS A 35 -3.49 -0.43 -1.35
N LYS A 36 -2.50 0.39 -1.04
CA LYS A 36 -1.14 -0.07 -0.79
C LYS A 36 -1.06 -0.36 0.70
N TYR A 37 -0.94 -1.62 1.05
CA TYR A 37 -0.83 -2.04 2.43
C TYR A 37 0.62 -1.87 2.86
N LYS A 38 0.88 -0.89 3.73
CA LYS A 38 2.21 -0.62 4.25
C LYS A 38 2.42 -1.38 5.55
N TYR A 39 3.57 -2.01 5.68
CA TYR A 39 3.98 -2.72 6.89
C TYR A 39 5.37 -2.27 7.30
N TYR A 40 5.53 -1.99 8.59
CA TYR A 40 6.83 -1.95 9.22
C TYR A 40 7.25 -3.39 9.51
N VAL A 41 8.42 -3.76 9.01
CA VAL A 41 8.98 -5.10 9.17
C VAL A 41 10.35 -4.97 9.80
N SER A 42 10.52 -5.58 10.97
CA SER A 42 11.81 -5.72 11.64
C SER A 42 12.29 -7.16 11.51
N CYS A 43 13.52 -7.33 11.05
CA CYS A 43 14.11 -8.62 10.74
C CYS A 43 15.48 -8.76 11.39
N ILE A 44 15.81 -10.00 11.72
CA ILE A 44 17.15 -10.42 12.09
C ILE A 44 17.63 -11.43 11.07
N TYR A 45 18.92 -11.38 10.76
CA TYR A 45 19.53 -12.38 9.90
C TYR A 45 20.90 -12.75 10.44
N THR A 46 21.33 -13.95 10.10
CA THR A 46 22.70 -14.41 10.35
C THR A 46 23.36 -14.70 9.03
N ALA A 47 24.54 -14.14 8.81
CA ALA A 47 25.42 -14.46 7.70
C ALA A 47 26.86 -14.51 8.24
N TYR A 48 27.63 -15.56 7.90
CA TYR A 48 29.00 -15.77 8.42
C TYR A 48 29.12 -15.66 9.95
N LYS A 49 28.19 -16.28 10.69
CA LYS A 49 28.12 -16.21 12.16
C LYS A 49 27.96 -14.79 12.73
N THR A 50 27.69 -13.80 11.88
CA THR A 50 27.41 -12.42 12.27
C THR A 50 25.90 -12.21 12.27
N ILE A 51 25.38 -11.65 13.35
CA ILE A 51 23.97 -11.30 13.48
C ILE A 51 23.78 -9.87 12.97
N GLY A 52 22.92 -9.70 11.99
CA GLY A 52 22.48 -8.41 11.48
C GLY A 52 21.03 -8.14 11.86
N HIS A 53 20.74 -6.91 12.27
CA HIS A 53 19.36 -6.43 12.46
C HIS A 53 19.04 -5.41 11.36
N THR A 54 17.85 -5.51 10.78
CA THR A 54 17.38 -4.57 9.76
C THR A 54 15.90 -4.32 9.94
N SER A 55 15.46 -3.09 9.71
CA SER A 55 14.05 -2.75 9.73
C SER A 55 13.72 -1.88 8.53
N ARG A 56 12.60 -2.17 7.87
CA ARG A 56 12.17 -1.40 6.71
C ARG A 56 10.65 -1.34 6.60
N ILE A 57 10.17 -0.32 5.90
CA ILE A 57 8.77 -0.21 5.51
C ILE A 57 8.61 -0.86 4.14
N VAL A 58 7.68 -1.80 4.04
CA VAL A 58 7.38 -2.55 2.81
C VAL A 58 5.95 -2.27 2.40
N SER A 59 5.73 -2.03 1.11
CA SER A 59 4.41 -1.77 0.54
C SER A 59 3.97 -2.94 -0.31
N PHE A 60 2.79 -3.49 -0.01
CA PHE A 60 2.18 -4.59 -0.76
C PHE A 60 0.90 -4.11 -1.46
N ASN A 61 0.57 -4.76 -2.58
CA ASN A 61 -0.65 -4.46 -3.35
C ASN A 61 -1.91 -5.12 -2.76
N SER A 62 -1.74 -6.00 -1.77
CA SER A 62 -2.79 -6.68 -1.03
C SER A 62 -2.42 -6.76 0.45
N GLU A 63 -3.39 -7.12 1.29
CA GLU A 63 -3.14 -7.44 2.69
C GLU A 63 -2.14 -8.61 2.79
N MET A 64 -1.30 -8.58 3.81
CA MET A 64 -0.29 -9.60 4.03
C MET A 64 -0.95 -10.98 4.19
N THR A 65 -0.45 -11.96 3.44
CA THR A 65 -0.83 -13.37 3.53
C THR A 65 0.40 -14.20 3.84
N VAL A 66 0.20 -15.44 4.31
CA VAL A 66 1.31 -16.38 4.59
C VAL A 66 2.20 -16.57 3.36
N LYS A 67 1.61 -16.73 2.18
CA LYS A 67 2.37 -16.87 0.91
C LYS A 67 3.22 -15.65 0.61
N LEU A 68 2.66 -14.45 0.75
CA LEU A 68 3.41 -13.20 0.53
C LEU A 68 4.55 -13.02 1.53
N LEU A 69 4.36 -13.48 2.78
CA LEU A 69 5.41 -13.45 3.79
C LEU A 69 6.52 -14.46 3.48
N GLU A 70 6.18 -15.68 3.06
CA GLU A 70 7.14 -16.70 2.63
C GLU A 70 7.96 -16.24 1.42
N ASP A 71 7.30 -15.66 0.42
CA ASP A 71 7.95 -15.12 -0.78
C ASP A 71 8.88 -13.96 -0.41
N PHE A 72 8.45 -13.06 0.48
CA PHE A 72 9.27 -11.98 1.01
C PHE A 72 10.51 -12.50 1.75
N ILE A 73 10.37 -13.51 2.61
CA ILE A 73 11.49 -14.09 3.36
C ILE A 73 12.50 -14.73 2.39
N LYS A 74 12.02 -15.47 1.39
CA LYS A 74 12.88 -16.08 0.36
C LYS A 74 13.66 -15.02 -0.42
N GLU A 75 12.99 -13.97 -0.88
CA GLU A 75 13.63 -12.88 -1.61
C GLU A 75 14.72 -12.19 -0.76
N GLU A 76 14.48 -12.00 0.54
CA GLU A 76 15.50 -11.42 1.42
C GLU A 76 16.66 -12.36 1.72
N ILE A 77 16.41 -13.67 1.87
CA ILE A 77 17.48 -14.67 1.98
C ILE A 77 18.35 -14.64 0.74
N ASP A 78 17.75 -14.64 -0.46
CA ASP A 78 18.51 -14.66 -1.72
C ASP A 78 19.37 -13.39 -1.90
N LYS A 79 18.81 -12.22 -1.56
CA LYS A 79 19.58 -10.96 -1.54
C LYS A 79 20.74 -11.01 -0.55
N LEU A 80 20.55 -11.57 0.63
CA LEU A 80 21.61 -11.71 1.63
C LEU A 80 22.68 -12.69 1.15
N LYS A 81 22.29 -13.82 0.56
CA LYS A 81 23.23 -14.77 -0.05
C LYS A 81 24.06 -14.11 -1.15
N GLU A 82 23.42 -13.34 -2.02
CA GLU A 82 24.11 -12.61 -3.08
C GLU A 82 25.06 -11.53 -2.54
N LYS A 83 24.61 -10.76 -1.56
CA LYS A 83 25.36 -9.66 -0.93
C LYS A 83 26.59 -10.17 -0.19
N PHE A 84 26.43 -11.23 0.60
CA PHE A 84 27.50 -11.78 1.41
C PHE A 84 28.32 -12.85 0.66
N LYS A 85 27.84 -13.35 -0.50
CA LYS A 85 28.47 -14.45 -1.25
C LYS A 85 28.59 -15.74 -0.42
N THR A 86 27.53 -16.05 0.33
CA THR A 86 27.43 -17.26 1.17
C THR A 86 26.07 -17.92 1.04
N GLU A 87 26.03 -19.24 1.19
CA GLU A 87 24.78 -19.99 1.28
C GLU A 87 24.29 -20.12 2.73
N ASP A 88 25.18 -19.95 3.71
CA ASP A 88 24.91 -20.03 5.15
C ASP A 88 24.27 -18.73 5.64
N VAL A 89 22.99 -18.58 5.33
CA VAL A 89 22.13 -17.46 5.73
C VAL A 89 20.89 -17.98 6.41
N ALA A 90 20.58 -17.44 7.59
CA ALA A 90 19.26 -17.59 8.21
C ALA A 90 18.61 -16.22 8.34
N PHE A 91 17.28 -16.18 8.21
CA PHE A 91 16.50 -14.95 8.26
C PHE A 91 15.24 -15.16 9.09
N GLY A 92 14.95 -14.22 9.98
CA GLY A 92 13.77 -14.24 10.83
C GLY A 92 13.11 -12.86 10.88
N VAL A 93 11.79 -12.85 10.85
CA VAL A 93 11.00 -11.63 11.09
C VAL A 93 10.70 -11.56 12.58
N ILE A 94 11.11 -10.46 13.22
CA ILE A 94 10.91 -10.21 14.65
C ILE A 94 9.58 -9.50 14.90
N ASP A 95 9.33 -8.44 14.12
CA ASP A 95 8.12 -7.64 14.25
C ASP A 95 7.55 -7.32 12.88
N PHE A 96 6.23 -7.34 12.82
CA PHE A 96 5.47 -7.13 11.60
C PHE A 96 4.20 -6.36 11.91
N LYS A 97 4.25 -5.04 11.65
CA LYS A 97 3.19 -4.12 12.05
C LYS A 97 2.59 -3.41 10.84
N LYS A 98 1.28 -3.56 10.65
CA LYS A 98 0.53 -2.79 9.65
C LYS A 98 0.55 -1.31 10.02
N LEU A 99 0.97 -0.47 9.08
CA LEU A 99 0.90 0.97 9.21
C LEU A 99 -0.47 1.42 8.69
N LYS A 100 -1.14 2.29 9.45
CA LYS A 100 -2.33 2.97 8.93
C LYS A 100 -1.88 3.95 7.83
N ASP A 101 -2.61 3.95 6.72
CA ASP A 101 -2.47 4.96 5.66
C ASP A 101 -2.86 6.35 6.18
#